data_AF-A0A4Y3RBU2-F1
#
_entry.id   AF-A0A4Y3RBU2-F1
#
_cell.length_a   1.000
_cell.length_b   1.000
_cell.length_c   1.000
_cell.angle_alpha   90.00
_cell.angle_beta   90.00
_cell.angle_gamma   90.00
#
_symmetry.space_group_name_H-M   'P 1'
#
loop_
_entity.id
_entity.type
_entity.pdbx_description
1 polymer ?
#
loop_
_entity_poly.entity_id
_entity_poly.type
_entity_poly.pdbx_seq_one_letter_code
_entity_poly.pdbx_strand_id
1 'polypeptide(L)'
;MPAYRSTQATVLTFTPEATWPVTGYRTTCPPGMLALLEKAWDTRPGRRPRGGPDYLPTKSLRDLLTLIDPDITSVQTNPRDPAWLRARTEVAPDLLLIALSAWASARVAPHMPDTDWYSQLEGAGQLEWVSEDLDLTRHGLHANDTANPPSHVFNLLPSLVAEHLTSSGLQLLGHHRDLRLGPTRADGRRTLHLGAPETLTDEDGSAGASMDVLTFHLETVPGVPALHLHVDLNMTRLATRPVEYIPRRGFSDPTAGGRSCPHSSKRETTPLTGPCTSRPNDVFTPTRRSPPPGQPSLTSPD
;
A
#
# COMPACT_ATOMS: atom_id res chain seq x y z
N MET A 1 -6.30 -6.76 -22.59
CA MET A 1 -6.29 -5.65 -21.62
C MET A 1 -5.68 -4.43 -22.29
N PRO A 2 -6.42 -3.31 -22.45
CA PRO A 2 -5.82 -2.04 -22.84
C PRO A 2 -4.91 -1.56 -21.72
N ALA A 3 -3.64 -1.26 -22.03
CA ALA A 3 -2.74 -0.61 -21.10
C ALA A 3 -3.09 0.88 -21.03
N TYR A 4 -3.80 1.30 -19.99
CA TYR A 4 -4.01 2.72 -19.74
C TYR A 4 -2.69 3.33 -19.27
N ARG A 5 -2.16 4.29 -20.04
CA ARG A 5 -0.97 5.04 -19.65
C ARG A 5 -1.30 5.84 -18.39
N SER A 6 -0.55 5.65 -17.32
CA SER A 6 -0.56 6.61 -16.20
C SER A 6 -0.14 7.96 -16.78
N THR A 7 -1.04 8.93 -16.73
CA THR A 7 -0.70 10.27 -17.16
C THR A 7 -0.15 10.97 -15.93
N GLN A 8 1.17 11.22 -15.90
CA GLN A 8 1.76 12.08 -14.87
C GLN A 8 1.10 13.45 -15.00
N ALA A 9 0.30 13.84 -14.00
CA ALA A 9 -0.62 14.94 -14.15
C ALA A 9 0.01 16.27 -13.72
N THR A 10 0.87 16.29 -12.70
CA THR A 10 1.58 17.50 -12.23
C THR A 10 2.73 17.13 -11.28
N VAL A 11 3.81 17.95 -11.27
CA VAL A 11 4.87 17.91 -10.26
C VAL A 11 4.84 19.23 -9.48
N LEU A 12 4.70 19.15 -8.17
CA LEU A 12 4.88 20.28 -7.25
C LEU A 12 6.33 20.25 -6.76
N THR A 13 7.08 21.32 -7.03
CA THR A 13 8.48 21.45 -6.63
C THR A 13 8.58 22.39 -5.44
N PHE A 14 9.17 21.92 -4.35
CA PHE A 14 9.45 22.73 -3.17
C PHE A 14 10.89 23.22 -3.25
N THR A 15 11.08 24.55 -3.21
CA THR A 15 12.42 25.13 -3.16
C THR A 15 13.12 24.75 -1.85
N PRO A 16 14.46 24.71 -1.80
CA PRO A 16 15.20 24.35 -0.58
C PRO A 16 14.91 25.28 0.61
N GLU A 17 14.44 26.49 0.33
CA GLU A 17 14.08 27.52 1.33
C GLU A 17 12.59 27.48 1.72
N ALA A 18 11.77 26.66 1.06
CA ALA A 18 10.37 26.53 1.42
C ALA A 18 10.25 25.97 2.83
N THR A 19 9.29 26.49 3.60
CA THR A 19 8.94 25.98 4.93
C THR A 19 7.46 25.62 4.93
N TRP A 20 7.15 24.46 5.49
CA TRP A 20 5.77 24.06 5.77
C TRP A 20 5.74 23.46 7.17
N PRO A 21 5.65 24.33 8.20
CA PRO A 21 5.57 23.86 9.58
C PRO A 21 4.21 23.20 9.82
N VAL A 22 4.23 22.01 10.38
CA VAL A 22 3.05 21.28 10.84
C VAL A 22 3.32 20.70 12.21
N THR A 23 2.30 20.70 13.05
CA THR A 23 2.34 19.95 14.31
C THR A 23 1.87 18.53 14.03
N GLY A 24 2.71 17.55 14.35
CA GLY A 24 2.35 16.14 14.37
C GLY A 24 2.53 15.56 15.78
N TYR A 25 2.37 14.25 15.88
CA TYR A 25 2.57 13.50 17.12
C TYR A 25 3.44 12.29 16.83
N ARG A 26 4.25 11.92 17.81
CA ARG A 26 5.04 10.69 17.79
C ARG A 26 4.84 9.92 19.08
N THR A 27 4.99 8.60 19.00
CA THR A 27 5.07 7.73 20.17
C THR A 27 6.19 6.71 19.98
N THR A 28 6.72 6.24 21.11
CA THR A 28 7.66 5.11 21.17
C THR A 28 6.92 3.86 21.63
N CYS A 29 7.40 2.67 21.27
CA CYS A 29 6.85 1.43 21.81
C CYS A 29 7.28 1.30 23.28
N PRO A 30 6.35 1.08 24.23
CA PRO A 30 6.70 0.89 25.63
C PRO A 30 7.68 -0.29 25.78
N PRO A 31 8.81 -0.11 26.51
CA PRO A 31 9.80 -1.17 26.65
C PRO A 31 9.24 -2.48 27.23
N GLY A 32 8.25 -2.39 28.13
CA GLY A 32 7.58 -3.54 28.72
C GLY A 32 6.77 -4.33 27.69
N MET A 33 6.00 -3.65 26.83
CA MET A 33 5.28 -4.28 25.72
C MET A 33 6.24 -4.99 24.77
N LEU A 34 7.33 -4.32 24.40
CA LEU A 34 8.32 -4.88 23.48
C LEU A 34 8.99 -6.13 24.08
N ALA A 35 9.44 -6.07 25.33
CA ALA A 35 10.05 -7.21 26.01
C ALA A 35 9.10 -8.42 26.11
N LEU A 36 7.80 -8.15 26.34
CA LEU A 36 6.77 -9.17 26.39
C LEU A 36 6.61 -9.87 25.02
N LEU A 37 6.54 -9.10 23.94
CA LEU A 37 6.42 -9.61 22.58
C LEU A 37 7.67 -10.38 22.13
N GLU A 38 8.86 -9.89 22.47
CA GLU A 38 10.13 -10.55 22.15
C GLU A 38 10.27 -11.88 22.88
N LYS A 39 9.94 -11.92 24.18
CA LYS A 39 9.92 -13.16 24.95
C LYS A 39 8.97 -14.18 24.33
N ALA A 40 7.78 -13.76 23.89
CA ALA A 40 6.83 -14.64 23.23
C ALA A 40 7.35 -15.15 21.88
N TRP A 41 7.95 -14.26 21.09
CA TRP A 41 8.59 -14.59 19.82
C TRP A 41 9.70 -15.63 19.97
N ASP A 42 10.50 -15.51 21.02
CA ASP A 42 11.62 -16.41 21.31
C ASP A 42 11.17 -17.84 21.59
N THR A 43 9.96 -18.03 22.13
CA THR A 43 9.39 -19.36 22.39
C THR A 43 8.78 -20.04 21.17
N ARG A 44 8.70 -19.36 20.02
CA ARG A 44 7.96 -19.86 18.85
C ARG A 44 8.62 -21.12 18.23
N PRO A 45 7.89 -22.25 18.14
CA PRO A 45 8.39 -23.44 17.46
C PRO A 45 8.70 -23.17 15.98
N GLY A 46 9.83 -23.72 15.50
CA GLY A 46 10.23 -23.60 14.09
C GLY A 46 10.73 -22.20 13.67
N ARG A 47 10.95 -21.28 14.62
CA ARG A 47 11.63 -20.01 14.35
C ARG A 47 13.02 -20.30 13.78
N ARG A 48 13.28 -19.80 12.57
CA ARG A 48 14.63 -19.82 12.00
C ARG A 48 15.45 -18.75 12.71
N PRO A 49 16.65 -19.05 13.26
CA PRO A 49 17.54 -18.06 13.87
C PRO A 49 18.11 -17.03 12.88
N ARG A 50 17.65 -17.02 11.61
CA ARG A 50 18.14 -16.11 10.57
C ARG A 50 17.69 -14.69 10.91
N GLY A 51 18.57 -13.95 11.57
CA GLY A 51 18.44 -12.51 11.76
C GLY A 51 19.09 -11.95 13.03
N GLY A 52 19.46 -12.76 14.02
CA GLY A 52 19.91 -12.20 15.30
C GLY A 52 18.74 -11.76 16.20
N PRO A 53 19.03 -11.16 17.37
CA PRO A 53 18.08 -10.99 18.48
C PRO A 53 16.90 -10.04 18.21
N ASP A 54 16.89 -9.27 17.11
CA ASP A 54 16.03 -8.09 16.96
C ASP A 54 14.81 -8.20 16.01
N TYR A 55 14.54 -9.35 15.40
CA TYR A 55 13.58 -9.40 14.29
C TYR A 55 12.22 -9.99 14.67
N LEU A 56 11.40 -9.18 15.35
CA LEU A 56 9.95 -9.35 15.32
C LEU A 56 9.44 -9.22 13.86
N PRO A 57 8.33 -9.88 13.50
CA PRO A 57 7.75 -9.77 12.15
C PRO A 57 7.01 -8.43 11.96
N THR A 58 7.74 -7.32 11.96
CA THR A 58 7.18 -5.95 12.01
C THR A 58 6.56 -5.49 10.70
N LYS A 59 6.86 -6.14 9.56
CA LYS A 59 6.24 -5.79 8.27
C LYS A 59 4.71 -5.87 8.32
N SER A 60 4.16 -6.98 8.83
CA SER A 60 2.70 -7.14 8.95
C SER A 60 2.09 -6.20 9.99
N LEU A 61 2.85 -5.82 11.01
CA LEU A 61 2.39 -4.85 12.02
C LEU A 61 2.27 -3.46 11.39
N ARG A 62 3.29 -3.03 10.63
CA ARG A 62 3.25 -1.78 9.88
C ARG A 62 2.03 -1.73 8.96
N ASP A 63 1.83 -2.77 8.15
CA ASP A 63 0.71 -2.81 7.21
C ASP A 63 -0.63 -2.70 7.95
N LEU A 64 -0.79 -3.40 9.08
CA LEU A 64 -1.98 -3.34 9.93
C LEU A 64 -2.20 -1.95 10.54
N LEU A 65 -1.16 -1.35 11.12
CA LEU A 65 -1.25 -0.03 11.75
C LEU A 65 -1.54 1.07 10.72
N THR A 66 -0.98 1.00 9.51
CA THR A 66 -1.31 1.98 8.46
C THR A 66 -2.74 1.84 7.91
N LEU A 67 -3.40 0.70 8.15
CA LEU A 67 -4.78 0.46 7.72
C LEU A 67 -5.81 0.78 8.80
N ILE A 68 -5.43 0.68 10.08
CA ILE A 68 -6.40 0.82 11.18
C ILE A 68 -6.82 2.27 11.39
N ASP A 69 -5.92 3.22 11.14
CA ASP A 69 -6.17 4.64 11.31
C ASP A 69 -5.47 5.45 10.20
N PRO A 70 -6.20 6.27 9.43
CA PRO A 70 -5.62 7.07 8.36
C PRO A 70 -4.73 8.23 8.85
N ASP A 71 -4.80 8.62 10.12
CA ASP A 71 -3.94 9.64 10.73
C ASP A 71 -2.53 9.11 11.04
N ILE A 72 -2.33 7.78 11.07
CA ILE A 72 -1.00 7.16 11.18
C ILE A 72 -0.24 7.36 9.88
N THR A 73 0.84 8.14 9.96
CA THR A 73 1.59 8.57 8.79
C THR A 73 2.88 7.77 8.60
N SER A 74 3.50 7.32 9.68
CA SER A 74 4.68 6.48 9.56
C SER A 74 4.79 5.48 10.70
N VAL A 75 5.31 4.30 10.37
CA VAL A 75 5.62 3.22 11.31
C VAL A 75 7.03 2.75 10.99
N GLN A 76 7.95 2.94 11.93
CA GLN A 76 9.32 2.49 11.78
C GLN A 76 9.40 0.97 11.90
N THR A 77 10.31 0.37 11.13
CA THR A 77 10.54 -1.08 11.16
C THR A 77 11.07 -1.54 12.52
N ASN A 78 11.85 -0.67 13.19
CA ASN A 78 12.38 -0.91 14.53
C ASN A 78 11.42 -0.35 15.58
N PRO A 79 10.78 -1.20 16.42
CA PRO A 79 9.88 -0.75 17.47
C PRO A 79 10.59 -0.01 18.61
N ARG A 80 11.93 -0.11 18.71
CA ARG A 80 12.74 0.65 19.68
C ARG A 80 12.99 2.10 19.27
N ASP A 81 12.59 2.50 18.07
CA ASP A 81 12.78 3.88 17.62
C ASP A 81 12.01 4.86 18.54
N PRO A 82 12.64 5.97 19.00
CA PRO A 82 11.96 6.97 19.82
C PRO A 82 10.73 7.60 19.14
N ALA A 83 10.63 7.49 17.83
CA ALA A 83 9.49 7.89 17.03
C ALA A 83 9.02 6.72 16.16
N TRP A 84 8.80 5.59 16.82
CA TRP A 84 8.34 4.35 16.22
C TRP A 84 7.06 4.55 15.43
N LEU A 85 6.06 5.25 16.00
CA LEU A 85 4.88 5.69 15.28
C LEU A 85 4.89 7.21 15.17
N ARG A 86 4.42 7.70 14.02
CA ARG A 86 3.99 9.10 13.87
C ARG A 86 2.56 9.14 13.36
N ALA A 87 1.84 10.13 13.83
CA ALA A 87 0.50 10.45 13.40
C ALA A 87 0.33 11.96 13.30
N ARG A 88 -0.70 12.41 12.59
CA ARG A 88 -1.06 13.84 12.55
C ARG A 88 -1.77 14.31 13.80
N THR A 89 -2.55 13.42 14.39
CA THR A 89 -3.30 13.62 15.62
C THR A 89 -2.98 12.47 16.57
N GLU A 90 -3.30 12.64 17.84
CA GLU A 90 -3.25 11.52 18.78
C GLU A 90 -4.24 10.45 18.33
N VAL A 91 -3.75 9.21 18.22
CA VAL A 91 -4.57 8.04 17.91
C VAL A 91 -4.98 7.38 19.22
N ALA A 92 -6.25 6.98 19.30
CA ALA A 92 -6.80 6.31 20.48
C ALA A 92 -5.93 5.11 20.91
N PRO A 93 -5.45 5.06 22.17
CA PRO A 93 -4.56 3.98 22.63
C PRO A 93 -5.16 2.58 22.45
N ASP A 94 -6.46 2.43 22.68
CA ASP A 94 -7.18 1.16 22.54
C ASP A 94 -7.11 0.62 21.11
N LEU A 95 -7.16 1.49 20.10
CA LEU A 95 -7.09 1.07 18.69
C LEU A 95 -5.71 0.46 18.38
N LEU A 96 -4.64 1.07 18.90
CA LEU A 96 -3.28 0.57 18.77
C LEU A 96 -3.08 -0.74 19.55
N LEU A 97 -3.65 -0.84 20.75
CA LEU A 97 -3.62 -2.07 21.56
C LEU A 97 -4.36 -3.23 20.86
N ILE A 98 -5.51 -2.98 20.25
CA ILE A 98 -6.23 -3.98 19.45
C ILE A 98 -5.36 -4.46 18.28
N ALA A 99 -4.76 -3.54 17.54
CA ALA A 99 -3.87 -3.88 16.42
C ALA A 99 -2.67 -4.72 16.88
N LEU A 100 -2.03 -4.31 17.98
CA LEU A 100 -0.89 -5.02 18.55
C LEU A 100 -1.28 -6.42 19.05
N SER A 101 -2.44 -6.55 19.67
CA SER A 101 -2.96 -7.83 20.18
C SER A 101 -3.30 -8.80 19.04
N ALA A 102 -3.95 -8.29 17.99
CA ALA A 102 -4.24 -9.06 16.78
C ALA A 102 -2.96 -9.49 16.06
N TRP A 103 -1.97 -8.62 15.98
CA TRP A 103 -0.66 -8.97 15.41
C TRP A 103 0.10 -9.97 16.29
N ALA A 104 0.07 -9.81 17.62
CA ALA A 104 0.73 -10.71 18.55
C ALA A 104 0.19 -12.14 18.43
N SER A 105 -1.14 -12.29 18.51
CA SER A 105 -1.83 -13.58 18.34
C SER A 105 -1.60 -14.21 16.96
N ALA A 106 -1.69 -13.44 15.87
CA ALA A 106 -1.62 -14.01 14.52
C ALA A 106 -0.20 -14.26 14.01
N ARG A 107 0.77 -13.41 14.40
CA ARG A 107 2.10 -13.37 13.79
C ARG A 107 3.22 -13.65 14.75
N VAL A 108 3.16 -13.16 15.99
CA VAL A 108 4.24 -13.30 16.97
C VAL A 108 4.17 -14.65 17.68
N ALA A 109 3.04 -14.94 18.32
CA ALA A 109 2.85 -16.13 19.13
C ALA A 109 1.57 -16.89 18.78
N PRO A 110 1.42 -17.34 17.52
CA PRO A 110 0.27 -18.16 17.12
C PRO A 110 0.22 -19.52 17.82
N HIS A 111 1.31 -19.95 18.46
CA HIS A 111 1.39 -21.15 19.29
C HIS A 111 0.85 -20.95 20.72
N MET A 112 0.45 -19.72 21.09
CA MET A 112 -0.12 -19.37 22.40
C MET A 112 -1.54 -18.80 22.24
N PRO A 113 -2.53 -19.62 21.81
CA PRO A 113 -3.88 -19.14 21.49
C PRO A 113 -4.70 -18.69 22.70
N ASP A 114 -4.41 -19.21 23.89
CA ASP A 114 -5.15 -18.91 25.13
C ASP A 114 -4.63 -17.65 25.84
N THR A 115 -3.62 -16.99 25.28
CA THR A 115 -3.06 -15.77 25.84
C THR A 115 -3.94 -14.57 25.54
N ASP A 116 -4.42 -13.90 26.60
CA ASP A 116 -5.04 -12.60 26.49
C ASP A 116 -3.99 -11.51 26.23
N TRP A 117 -3.64 -11.33 24.96
CA TRP A 117 -2.65 -10.35 24.52
C TRP A 117 -3.05 -8.91 24.83
N TYR A 118 -4.35 -8.60 24.84
CA TYR A 118 -4.82 -7.24 25.11
C TYR A 118 -4.48 -6.84 26.54
N SER A 119 -4.96 -7.62 27.52
CA SER A 119 -4.70 -7.35 28.94
C SER A 119 -3.21 -7.40 29.28
N GLN A 120 -2.45 -8.29 28.64
CA GLN A 120 -1.01 -8.37 28.86
C GLN A 120 -0.25 -7.16 28.31
N LEU A 121 -0.60 -6.67 27.12
CA LEU A 121 0.04 -5.50 26.54
C LEU A 121 -0.34 -4.23 27.29
N GLU A 122 -1.62 -4.07 27.63
CA GLU A 122 -2.12 -2.97 28.47
C GLU A 122 -1.38 -2.91 29.82
N GLY A 123 -1.22 -4.05 30.49
CA GLY A 123 -0.48 -4.13 31.75
C GLY A 123 1.03 -3.91 31.62
N ALA A 124 1.59 -4.01 30.42
CA ALA A 124 3.03 -3.88 30.16
C ALA A 124 3.46 -2.44 29.82
N GLY A 125 2.53 -1.51 29.63
CA GLY A 125 2.80 -0.09 29.44
C GLY A 125 1.68 0.63 28.69
N GLN A 126 1.87 1.92 28.42
CA GLN A 126 0.95 2.73 27.62
C GLN A 126 1.71 3.51 26.54
N LEU A 127 1.08 3.67 25.38
CA LEU A 127 1.60 4.48 24.28
C LEU A 127 1.32 5.95 24.59
N GLU A 128 2.39 6.72 24.79
CA GLU A 128 2.30 8.15 25.09
C GLU A 128 2.63 8.96 23.83
N TRP A 129 1.64 9.72 23.35
CA TRP A 129 1.82 10.64 22.24
C TRP A 129 2.49 11.93 22.72
N VAL A 130 3.53 12.33 22.00
CA VAL A 130 4.26 13.57 22.22
C VAL A 130 4.14 14.43 20.96
N SER A 131 3.70 15.68 21.11
CA SER A 131 3.67 16.64 20.01
C SER A 131 5.07 16.89 19.46
N GLU A 132 5.20 16.93 18.14
CA GLU A 132 6.44 17.19 17.42
C GLU A 132 6.17 18.24 16.34
N ASP A 133 6.93 19.33 16.33
CA ASP A 133 6.90 20.30 15.23
C ASP A 133 7.79 19.79 14.09
N LEU A 134 7.18 19.63 12.93
CA LEU A 134 7.81 19.10 11.72
C LEU A 134 7.80 20.17 10.64
N ASP A 135 8.92 20.31 9.93
CA ASP A 135 8.98 21.09 8.69
C ASP A 135 9.11 20.11 7.53
N LEU A 136 8.04 19.99 6.74
CA LEU A 136 7.93 18.96 5.70
C LEU A 136 8.71 19.27 4.43
N THR A 137 9.13 20.52 4.26
CA THR A 137 9.88 20.96 3.07
C THR A 137 11.35 21.17 3.39
N ARG A 138 11.72 21.28 4.67
CA ARG A 138 13.11 21.35 5.09
C ARG A 138 13.78 19.98 5.05
N HIS A 139 14.90 19.90 4.36
CA HIS A 139 15.65 18.66 4.19
C HIS A 139 17.15 18.95 4.07
N GLY A 140 17.97 17.93 4.36
CA GLY A 140 19.40 17.98 4.08
C GLY A 140 19.69 17.68 2.61
N LEU A 141 20.96 17.78 2.22
CA LEU A 141 21.43 17.33 0.91
C LEU A 141 22.40 16.16 1.08
N HIS A 142 22.36 15.23 0.13
CA HIS A 142 23.43 14.26 -0.08
C HIS A 142 24.65 14.93 -0.74
N ALA A 143 25.80 14.24 -0.74
CA ALA A 143 27.04 14.76 -1.33
C ALA A 143 26.97 14.99 -2.86
N ASN A 144 25.97 14.43 -3.53
CA ASN A 144 25.70 14.60 -4.96
C ASN A 144 24.57 15.60 -5.22
N ASP A 145 24.32 16.54 -4.30
CA ASP A 145 23.26 17.56 -4.35
C ASP A 145 21.82 17.02 -4.40
N THR A 146 21.61 15.71 -4.17
CA THR A 146 20.27 15.13 -4.11
C THR A 146 19.60 15.51 -2.79
N ALA A 147 18.33 15.92 -2.84
CA ALA A 147 17.51 16.13 -1.66
C ALA A 147 17.49 14.88 -0.75
N ASN A 148 17.72 15.07 0.55
CA ASN A 148 17.74 14.03 1.58
C ASN A 148 16.73 14.36 2.71
N PRO A 149 15.41 14.20 2.44
CA PRO A 149 14.40 14.43 3.45
C PRO A 149 14.34 13.27 4.45
N PRO A 150 13.96 13.53 5.72
CA PRO A 150 13.67 12.47 6.67
C PRO A 150 12.61 11.48 6.15
N SER A 151 12.71 10.20 6.54
CA SER A 151 11.81 9.14 6.04
C SER A 151 10.32 9.42 6.25
N HIS A 152 9.96 10.12 7.33
CA HIS A 152 8.56 10.46 7.62
C HIS A 152 7.98 11.46 6.62
N VAL A 153 8.80 12.31 5.98
CA VAL A 153 8.34 13.32 5.00
C VAL A 153 7.74 12.65 3.77
N PHE A 154 8.32 11.52 3.32
CA PHE A 154 7.80 10.74 2.20
C PHE A 154 6.37 10.25 2.41
N ASN A 155 5.92 10.10 3.66
CA ASN A 155 4.57 9.65 3.97
C ASN A 155 3.64 10.81 4.38
N LEU A 156 4.17 11.78 5.13
CA LEU A 156 3.40 12.91 5.68
C LEU A 156 3.02 13.93 4.60
N LEU A 157 3.97 14.35 3.77
CA LEU A 157 3.76 15.43 2.81
C LEU A 157 2.68 15.07 1.77
N PRO A 158 2.68 13.88 1.13
CA PRO A 158 1.58 13.47 0.26
C PRO A 158 0.22 13.45 0.96
N SER A 159 0.18 12.99 2.21
CA SER A 159 -1.06 12.87 2.99
C SER A 159 -1.65 14.22 3.34
N LEU A 160 -0.82 15.17 3.76
CA LEU A 160 -1.25 16.51 4.14
C LEU A 160 -1.65 17.36 2.93
N VAL A 161 -0.98 17.21 1.79
CA VAL A 161 -1.41 17.87 0.55
C VAL A 161 -2.77 17.33 0.09
N ALA A 162 -2.98 16.02 0.11
CA ALA A 162 -4.27 15.43 -0.25
C ALA A 162 -5.41 15.93 0.67
N GLU A 163 -5.13 16.12 1.96
CA GLU A 163 -6.11 16.65 2.91
C GLU A 163 -6.37 18.12 2.77
N HIS A 164 -5.31 18.90 2.56
CA HIS A 164 -5.46 20.30 2.23
C HIS A 164 -6.40 20.44 1.04
N LEU A 165 -6.19 19.70 -0.05
CA LEU A 165 -7.06 19.69 -1.22
C LEU A 165 -8.50 19.22 -0.91
N THR A 166 -8.66 18.23 -0.03
CA THR A 166 -9.99 17.76 0.39
C THR A 166 -10.76 18.87 1.13
N SER A 167 -10.07 19.62 1.98
CA SER A 167 -10.67 20.69 2.80
C SER A 167 -10.87 22.02 2.04
N SER A 168 -9.92 22.40 1.19
CA SER A 168 -9.96 23.65 0.41
C SER A 168 -10.74 23.49 -0.90
N GLY A 169 -10.98 22.25 -1.31
CA GLY A 169 -11.59 21.91 -2.58
C GLY A 169 -10.60 21.96 -3.73
N LEU A 170 -10.78 21.07 -4.70
CA LEU A 170 -10.01 21.07 -5.94
C LEU A 170 -10.89 21.54 -7.09
N GLN A 171 -10.41 22.55 -7.81
CA GLN A 171 -11.00 22.95 -9.09
C GLN A 171 -10.21 22.32 -10.23
N LEU A 172 -10.86 21.48 -11.02
CA LEU A 172 -10.29 20.92 -12.25
C LEU A 172 -11.11 21.41 -13.43
N LEU A 173 -10.45 22.09 -14.38
CA LEU A 173 -11.07 22.69 -15.57
C LEU A 173 -12.26 23.61 -15.23
N GLY A 174 -12.14 24.38 -14.14
CA GLY A 174 -13.21 25.29 -13.67
C GLY A 174 -14.36 24.60 -12.93
N HIS A 175 -14.32 23.28 -12.75
CA HIS A 175 -15.33 22.54 -12.00
C HIS A 175 -14.82 22.10 -10.63
N HIS A 176 -15.59 22.39 -9.58
CA HIS A 176 -15.34 21.85 -8.26
C HIS A 176 -15.54 20.32 -8.28
N ARG A 177 -14.62 19.59 -7.66
CA ARG A 177 -14.70 18.14 -7.50
C ARG A 177 -14.93 17.79 -6.04
N ASP A 178 -15.89 16.90 -5.79
CA ASP A 178 -16.01 16.23 -4.49
C ASP A 178 -14.78 15.34 -4.32
N LEU A 179 -14.06 15.52 -3.21
CA LEU A 179 -12.82 14.81 -2.94
C LEU A 179 -12.98 13.96 -1.69
N ARG A 180 -12.52 12.72 -1.76
CA ARG A 180 -12.56 11.80 -0.62
C ARG A 180 -11.19 11.20 -0.40
N LEU A 181 -10.73 11.26 0.84
CA LEU A 181 -9.46 10.65 1.22
C LEU A 181 -9.55 9.13 1.01
N GLY A 182 -8.64 8.61 0.22
CA GLY A 182 -8.41 7.19 0.08
C GLY A 182 -7.38 6.69 1.09
N PRO A 183 -7.06 5.38 1.06
CA PRO A 183 -6.06 4.81 1.95
C PRO A 183 -4.66 5.38 1.71
N THR A 184 -3.85 5.43 2.77
CA THR A 184 -2.39 5.58 2.68
C THR A 184 -1.77 4.21 2.43
N ARG A 185 -0.87 4.12 1.47
CA ARG A 185 -0.11 2.90 1.20
C ARG A 185 1.14 2.83 2.07
N ALA A 186 1.63 1.62 2.31
CA ALA A 186 2.83 1.39 3.11
C ALA A 186 4.13 2.00 2.51
N ASP A 187 4.10 2.41 1.23
CA ASP A 187 5.19 3.11 0.54
C ASP A 187 5.05 4.65 0.59
N GLY A 188 4.15 5.18 1.42
CA GLY A 188 3.96 6.62 1.61
C GLY A 188 3.02 7.28 0.60
N ARG A 189 2.56 6.54 -0.41
CA ARG A 189 1.61 7.08 -1.40
C ARG A 189 0.26 7.32 -0.74
N ARG A 190 -0.31 8.51 -0.95
CA ARG A 190 -1.68 8.84 -0.55
C ARG A 190 -2.58 8.86 -1.78
N THR A 191 -3.77 8.25 -1.65
CA THR A 191 -4.79 8.29 -2.70
C THR A 191 -5.90 9.27 -2.34
N LEU A 192 -6.44 9.94 -3.35
CA LEU A 192 -7.58 10.83 -3.26
C LEU A 192 -8.58 10.43 -4.35
N HIS A 193 -9.80 10.09 -3.97
CA HIS A 193 -10.86 9.72 -4.90
C HIS A 193 -11.61 10.97 -5.37
N LEU A 194 -11.94 11.00 -6.65
CA LEU A 194 -12.60 12.11 -7.32
C LEU A 194 -14.07 11.74 -7.49
N GLY A 195 -14.91 12.21 -6.59
CA GLY A 195 -16.34 11.94 -6.56
C GLY A 195 -16.72 10.58 -6.00
N ALA A 196 -17.98 10.22 -6.22
CA ALA A 196 -18.49 8.90 -5.91
C ALA A 196 -18.16 7.92 -7.05
N PRO A 197 -18.04 6.61 -6.76
CA PRO A 197 -17.88 5.61 -7.81
C PRO A 197 -19.04 5.66 -8.82
N GLU A 198 -18.70 5.72 -10.11
CA GLU A 198 -19.63 5.69 -11.22
C GLU A 198 -19.87 4.25 -11.67
N THR A 199 -21.09 3.91 -12.08
CA THR A 199 -21.39 2.54 -12.53
C THR A 199 -20.74 2.29 -13.89
N LEU A 200 -20.02 1.18 -14.00
CA LEU A 200 -19.37 0.75 -15.22
C LEU A 200 -20.01 -0.55 -15.69
N THR A 201 -20.50 -0.60 -16.93
CA THR A 201 -21.02 -1.83 -17.53
C THR A 201 -20.09 -2.21 -18.66
N ASP A 202 -19.38 -3.33 -18.53
CA ASP A 202 -18.55 -3.87 -19.61
C ASP A 202 -19.46 -4.51 -20.69
N GLU A 203 -18.94 -4.67 -21.91
CA GLU A 203 -19.67 -5.23 -23.08
C GLU A 203 -20.29 -6.61 -22.78
N ASP A 204 -19.64 -7.38 -21.92
CA ASP A 204 -20.03 -8.72 -21.47
C ASP A 204 -21.24 -8.71 -20.51
N GLY A 205 -21.80 -7.54 -20.19
CA GLY A 205 -22.85 -7.35 -19.19
C GLY A 205 -22.34 -7.39 -17.74
N SER A 206 -21.02 -7.44 -17.54
CA SER A 206 -20.41 -7.39 -16.22
C SER A 206 -20.59 -6.00 -15.61
N ALA A 207 -21.23 -5.93 -14.44
CA ALA A 207 -21.38 -4.70 -13.69
C ALA A 207 -20.15 -4.44 -12.82
N GLY A 208 -19.63 -3.23 -12.87
CA GLY A 208 -18.53 -2.72 -12.07
C GLY A 208 -18.85 -1.31 -11.59
N ALA A 209 -17.92 -0.72 -10.86
CA ALA A 209 -17.87 0.72 -10.71
C ALA A 209 -16.47 1.22 -11.06
N SER A 210 -16.34 2.47 -11.49
CA SER A 210 -15.06 3.13 -11.68
C SER A 210 -15.03 4.44 -10.90
N MET A 211 -13.85 4.81 -10.43
CA MET A 211 -13.60 6.13 -9.86
C MET A 211 -12.25 6.63 -10.33
N ASP A 212 -12.19 7.93 -10.61
CA ASP A 212 -10.91 8.61 -10.83
C ASP A 212 -10.20 8.81 -9.49
N VAL A 213 -8.88 8.66 -9.51
CA VAL A 213 -8.03 8.69 -8.33
C VAL A 213 -6.77 9.49 -8.62
N LEU A 214 -6.51 10.49 -7.79
CA LEU A 214 -5.21 11.15 -7.73
C LEU A 214 -4.32 10.40 -6.74
N THR A 215 -3.09 10.10 -7.14
CA THR A 215 -2.09 9.45 -6.28
C THR A 215 -0.94 10.42 -6.05
N PHE A 216 -0.75 10.81 -4.80
CA PHE A 216 0.30 11.69 -4.34
C PHE A 216 1.48 10.86 -3.83
N HIS A 217 2.69 11.18 -4.28
CA HIS A 217 3.91 10.54 -3.80
C HIS A 217 5.11 11.46 -3.96
N LEU A 218 6.04 11.37 -3.01
CA LEU A 218 7.24 12.19 -3.00
C LEU A 218 8.39 11.45 -3.67
N GLU A 219 9.13 12.14 -4.54
CA GLU A 219 10.34 11.63 -5.18
C GLU A 219 11.50 12.62 -5.00
N THR A 220 12.70 12.08 -4.91
CA THR A 220 13.96 12.84 -4.93
C THR A 220 14.70 12.51 -6.23
N VAL A 221 15.15 13.54 -6.96
CA VAL A 221 15.83 13.35 -8.25
C VAL A 221 17.34 13.45 -8.04
N PRO A 222 18.15 12.50 -8.57
CA PRO A 222 19.60 12.56 -8.45
C PRO A 222 20.18 13.87 -8.98
N GLY A 223 21.01 14.55 -8.18
CA GLY A 223 21.61 15.83 -8.55
C GLY A 223 20.71 17.05 -8.40
N VAL A 224 19.49 16.87 -7.88
CA VAL A 224 18.52 17.96 -7.72
C VAL A 224 18.27 18.21 -6.23
N PRO A 225 18.50 19.45 -5.75
CA PRO A 225 18.38 19.80 -4.33
C PRO A 225 16.94 20.08 -3.89
N ALA A 226 15.96 19.90 -4.77
CA ALA A 226 14.55 20.17 -4.50
C ALA A 226 13.77 18.86 -4.30
N LEU A 227 12.71 18.94 -3.49
CA LEU A 227 11.73 17.86 -3.34
C LEU A 227 10.65 17.97 -4.40
N HIS A 228 10.27 16.84 -4.98
CA HIS A 228 9.23 16.75 -6.00
C HIS A 228 8.06 15.92 -5.50
N LEU A 229 6.91 16.55 -5.31
CA LEU A 229 5.67 15.84 -5.04
C LEU A 229 4.95 15.60 -6.36
N HIS A 230 4.88 14.33 -6.74
CA HIS A 230 4.23 13.87 -7.95
C HIS A 230 2.75 13.60 -7.69
N VAL A 231 1.92 14.05 -8.62
CA VAL A 231 0.48 13.79 -8.63
C VAL A 231 0.14 13.03 -9.90
N ASP A 232 -0.21 11.76 -9.76
CA ASP A 232 -0.63 10.90 -10.87
C ASP A 232 -2.15 10.81 -10.91
N LEU A 233 -2.74 11.02 -12.08
CA LEU A 233 -4.16 10.76 -12.31
C LEU A 233 -4.33 9.34 -12.87
N ASN A 234 -5.10 8.53 -12.16
CA ASN A 234 -5.41 7.15 -12.51
C ASN A 234 -6.92 6.90 -12.41
N MET A 235 -7.38 5.77 -12.94
CA MET A 235 -8.75 5.28 -12.77
C MET A 235 -8.70 3.93 -12.04
N THR A 236 -9.48 3.78 -10.97
CA THR A 236 -9.64 2.51 -10.24
C THR A 236 -10.97 1.88 -10.61
N ARG A 237 -10.95 0.60 -11.01
CA ARG A 237 -12.16 -0.22 -11.19
C ARG A 237 -12.45 -1.02 -9.92
N LEU A 238 -13.69 -0.94 -9.46
CA LEU A 238 -14.24 -1.70 -8.33
C LEU A 238 -15.14 -2.80 -8.89
N ALA A 239 -14.92 -4.04 -8.45
CA ALA A 239 -15.83 -5.13 -8.76
C ALA A 239 -17.12 -4.97 -7.93
N THR A 240 -18.28 -5.14 -8.55
CA THR A 240 -19.58 -5.12 -7.84
C THR A 240 -19.85 -6.42 -7.06
N ARG A 241 -19.14 -7.49 -7.38
CA ARG A 241 -19.23 -8.76 -6.66
C ARG A 241 -18.11 -8.86 -5.63
N PRO A 242 -18.39 -9.34 -4.40
CA PRO A 242 -17.33 -9.63 -3.45
C PRO A 242 -16.32 -10.56 -4.12
N VAL A 243 -15.03 -10.26 -3.94
CA VAL A 243 -13.96 -11.14 -4.43
C VAL A 243 -14.20 -12.50 -3.80
N GLU A 244 -14.63 -13.46 -4.60
CA GLU A 244 -14.77 -14.84 -4.13
C GLU A 244 -13.37 -15.28 -3.73
N TYR A 245 -13.16 -15.44 -2.42
CA TYR A 245 -11.90 -15.91 -1.90
C TYR A 245 -11.71 -17.32 -2.45
N ILE A 246 -10.88 -17.45 -3.48
CA ILE A 246 -10.40 -18.74 -3.95
C ILE A 246 -9.16 -19.04 -3.10
N PRO A 247 -9.25 -19.90 -2.07
CA PRO A 247 -8.07 -20.30 -1.35
C PRO A 247 -7.04 -20.82 -2.34
N ARG A 248 -5.83 -20.27 -2.30
CA ARG A 248 -4.67 -20.90 -2.93
C ARG A 248 -4.67 -22.34 -2.43
N ARG A 249 -4.85 -23.32 -3.33
CA ARG A 249 -4.53 -24.72 -3.06
C ARG A 249 -3.03 -24.80 -2.80
N GLY A 250 -2.62 -24.46 -1.60
CA GLY A 250 -1.25 -24.56 -1.12
C GLY A 250 -0.97 -26.00 -0.74
N PHE A 251 0.11 -26.55 -1.29
CA PHE A 251 0.85 -27.72 -0.83
C PHE A 251 0.00 -28.96 -0.55
N SER A 252 -0.02 -29.86 -1.54
CA SER A 252 -0.22 -31.28 -1.28
C SER A 252 0.68 -31.71 -0.12
N ASP A 253 0.05 -32.26 0.90
CA ASP A 253 0.66 -32.96 2.02
C ASP A 253 1.68 -33.99 1.47
N PRO A 254 2.97 -33.94 1.83
CA PRO A 254 3.97 -34.90 1.33
C PRO A 254 3.74 -36.32 1.88
N THR A 255 2.78 -36.50 2.78
CA THR A 255 2.39 -37.78 3.39
C THR A 255 1.11 -38.37 2.82
N ALA A 256 0.50 -37.78 1.78
CA ALA A 256 -0.62 -38.39 1.05
C ALA A 256 -0.16 -39.53 0.12
N GLY A 257 0.59 -40.47 0.68
CA GLY A 257 0.80 -41.80 0.11
C GLY A 257 -0.40 -42.67 0.42
N GLY A 258 -1.10 -43.10 -0.63
CA GLY A 258 -1.93 -44.29 -0.63
C GLY A 258 -3.27 -44.18 0.13
N ARG A 259 -4.34 -43.95 -0.63
CA ARG A 259 -5.51 -44.85 -0.65
C ARG A 259 -6.41 -44.47 -1.81
N SER A 260 -6.50 -45.41 -2.74
CA SER A 260 -7.58 -45.54 -3.71
C SER A 260 -8.95 -45.42 -3.04
N CYS A 261 -9.83 -44.59 -3.59
CA CYS A 261 -11.27 -44.76 -3.41
C CYS A 261 -11.85 -45.47 -4.65
N PRO A 262 -12.58 -46.58 -4.49
CA PRO A 262 -13.29 -47.25 -5.57
C PRO A 262 -14.74 -46.71 -5.72
N HIS A 263 -15.23 -46.81 -6.97
CA HIS A 263 -16.60 -46.89 -7.47
C HIS A 263 -17.82 -46.41 -6.65
N SER A 264 -18.65 -45.55 -7.28
CA SER A 264 -19.97 -45.90 -7.86
C SER A 264 -20.58 -44.67 -8.58
N SER A 265 -20.81 -44.72 -9.91
CA SER A 265 -22.08 -45.03 -10.60
C SER A 265 -23.18 -43.95 -10.36
N LYS A 266 -23.89 -43.35 -11.34
CA LYS A 266 -24.34 -43.78 -12.67
C LYS A 266 -25.14 -42.63 -13.35
N ARG A 267 -25.42 -42.83 -14.65
CA ARG A 267 -26.38 -42.17 -15.59
C ARG A 267 -25.78 -41.04 -16.43
N GLU A 268 -25.42 -41.36 -17.69
CA GLU A 268 -26.28 -41.24 -18.90
C GLU A 268 -26.44 -39.75 -19.26
N THR A 269 -25.89 -39.25 -20.37
CA THR A 269 -26.24 -39.61 -21.76
C THR A 269 -25.15 -39.16 -22.75
N THR A 270 -24.72 -40.05 -23.65
CA THR A 270 -24.17 -39.72 -24.99
C THR A 270 -25.27 -40.09 -26.02
N PRO A 271 -25.30 -39.61 -27.29
CA PRO A 271 -24.17 -39.50 -28.23
C PRO A 271 -24.17 -38.17 -29.04
N LEU A 272 -23.13 -37.79 -29.77
CA LEU A 272 -22.89 -38.17 -31.19
C LEU A 272 -21.50 -37.63 -31.59
N THR A 273 -20.51 -38.50 -31.78
CA THR A 273 -19.96 -38.99 -33.07
C THR A 273 -19.33 -37.93 -33.98
N GLY A 274 -18.01 -38.05 -34.17
CA GLY A 274 -17.27 -37.43 -35.29
C GLY A 274 -15.76 -37.33 -35.02
N PRO A 275 -14.88 -37.99 -35.80
CA PRO A 275 -13.53 -38.34 -35.35
C PRO A 275 -12.42 -37.35 -35.75
N CYS A 276 -11.30 -37.48 -35.02
CA CYS A 276 -9.89 -37.24 -35.37
C CYS A 276 -9.57 -36.53 -36.70
N THR A 277 -8.71 -35.51 -36.68
CA THR A 277 -7.28 -35.62 -37.09
C THR A 277 -6.54 -34.27 -37.13
N SER A 278 -5.23 -34.39 -36.91
CA SER A 278 -4.13 -33.54 -37.42
C SER A 278 -4.01 -32.06 -37.00
N ARG A 279 -2.95 -31.80 -36.21
CA ARG A 279 -2.08 -30.63 -36.41
C ARG A 279 -1.40 -30.72 -37.79
N PRO A 280 -1.00 -29.59 -38.38
CA PRO A 280 0.43 -29.26 -38.30
C PRO A 280 0.72 -27.78 -38.03
N ASN A 281 2.00 -27.56 -37.73
CA ASN A 281 2.70 -26.29 -37.55
C ASN A 281 2.44 -25.29 -38.67
N ASP A 282 2.46 -24.00 -38.34
CA ASP A 282 3.06 -23.01 -39.22
C ASP A 282 3.85 -21.97 -38.44
N VAL A 283 5.10 -21.82 -38.90
CA VAL A 283 6.11 -20.84 -38.52
C VAL A 283 5.83 -19.58 -39.32
N PHE A 284 5.72 -18.41 -38.68
CA PHE A 284 5.82 -17.12 -39.37
C PHE A 284 6.44 -16.04 -38.47
N THR A 285 7.68 -15.68 -38.79
CA THR A 285 8.25 -14.34 -38.68
C THR A 285 8.39 -13.79 -40.11
N PRO A 286 8.73 -12.51 -40.37
CA PRO A 286 8.53 -11.25 -39.66
C PRO A 286 7.97 -10.15 -40.61
N THR A 287 7.52 -8.99 -40.12
CA THR A 287 7.61 -7.75 -40.96
C THR A 287 7.65 -6.46 -40.15
N ARG A 288 8.75 -5.72 -40.33
CA ARG A 288 8.93 -4.28 -40.08
C ARG A 288 7.84 -3.47 -40.79
N ARG A 289 7.25 -2.48 -40.14
CA ARG A 289 6.57 -1.36 -40.81
C ARG A 289 7.25 -0.05 -40.48
N SER A 290 7.58 0.66 -41.55
CA SER A 290 8.12 2.03 -41.60
C SER A 290 7.07 3.07 -41.15
N PRO A 291 7.49 4.25 -40.70
CA PRO A 291 6.59 5.32 -40.23
C PRO A 291 5.98 6.12 -41.40
N PRO A 292 4.80 6.74 -41.21
CA PRO A 292 4.20 7.65 -42.18
C PRO A 292 4.80 9.08 -42.12
N PRO A 293 4.74 9.83 -43.24
CA PRO A 293 5.38 11.15 -43.40
C PRO A 293 4.44 12.33 -43.06
N GLY A 294 5.04 13.51 -42.82
CA GLY A 294 4.41 14.81 -43.10
C GLY A 294 4.20 15.74 -41.90
N GLN A 295 5.09 16.74 -41.77
CA GLN A 295 5.09 17.87 -40.83
C GLN A 295 4.02 18.94 -41.17
N PRO A 296 3.89 20.04 -40.38
CA PRO A 296 4.76 21.20 -40.60
C PRO A 296 5.34 21.84 -39.32
N SER A 297 6.56 22.33 -39.50
CA SER A 297 7.39 23.11 -38.59
C SER A 297 6.85 24.53 -38.39
N LEU A 298 6.84 25.02 -37.15
CA LEU A 298 6.64 26.44 -36.82
C LEU A 298 7.99 27.07 -36.46
N THR A 299 8.49 27.87 -37.38
CA THR A 299 9.52 28.89 -37.16
C THR A 299 8.93 30.07 -36.40
N SER A 300 9.61 30.52 -35.35
CA SER A 300 9.39 31.85 -34.74
C SER A 300 10.14 32.93 -35.52
N PRO A 301 9.62 34.17 -35.57
CA PRO A 301 10.44 35.35 -35.85
C PRO A 301 10.74 36.12 -34.55
N ASP A 302 11.99 36.60 -34.48
CA ASP A 302 12.60 37.71 -33.73
C ASP A 302 12.12 38.06 -32.29
#